data_AF-A0A7X8BVR6-F1
#
_entry.id   AF-A0A7X8BVR6-F1
#
_cell.length_a   1.000
_cell.length_b   1.000
_cell.length_c   1.000
_cell.angle_alpha   90.00
_cell.angle_beta   90.00
_cell.angle_gamma   90.00
#
_symmetry.space_group_name_H-M   'P 1'
#
loop_
_entity.id
_entity.type
_entity.pdbx_description
1 polymer ?
#
loop_
_entity_poly.entity_id
_entity_poly.type
_entity_poly.pdbx_seq_one_letter_code
_entity_poly.pdbx_strand_id
1 'polypeptide(L)'
;MKMNDLLGINPVLLALIATLFTWAVTALGSGMVFFFKSINKKILNSMLGFAAGVMIAASFWSLLKPAIEMAEQQGKIAWIPAIIGFLAGGAFLLLVDKLLPHIHIGLAVDKAEGIKTSWQRSVLLVLAITLHNIPEGLAVGVAFGALSHNPDAGVLTGAIALAIGIALQNFPEGAAVSIPLRREGFSRLKAFNYGQLSGIVEPVAGVIGAYLVLHITPLLPYALSFAAGAMIFVVVEELIPESQSGNESDLSSIGALLGFATMMLLDVALG
;
A
#
# COMPACT_ATOMS: atom_id res chain seq x y z
N MET A 1 3.65 14.91 -23.29
CA MET A 1 2.40 15.46 -22.73
C MET A 1 2.78 16.42 -21.61
N LYS A 2 2.29 17.66 -21.61
CA LYS A 2 2.56 18.62 -20.53
C LYS A 2 1.69 18.27 -19.31
N MET A 3 2.14 18.62 -18.11
CA MET A 3 1.40 18.30 -16.87
C MET A 3 -0.05 18.82 -16.90
N ASN A 4 -0.26 20.01 -17.48
CA ASN A 4 -1.59 20.61 -17.60
C ASN A 4 -2.52 19.83 -18.55
N ASP A 5 -1.99 19.02 -19.46
CA ASP A 5 -2.80 18.19 -20.34
C ASP A 5 -3.46 17.03 -19.56
N LEU A 6 -2.85 16.60 -18.45
CA LEU A 6 -3.39 15.56 -17.56
C LEU A 6 -4.62 16.05 -16.79
N LEU A 7 -4.69 17.35 -16.46
CA LEU A 7 -5.83 17.93 -15.73
C LEU A 7 -7.14 17.85 -16.51
N GLY A 8 -7.07 17.73 -17.84
CA GLY A 8 -8.24 17.52 -18.70
C GLY A 8 -8.73 16.07 -18.77
N ILE A 9 -8.00 15.12 -18.18
CA ILE A 9 -8.35 13.70 -18.18
C ILE A 9 -9.29 13.40 -17.01
N ASN A 10 -10.23 12.48 -17.22
CA ASN A 10 -11.13 12.01 -16.17
C ASN A 10 -10.32 11.51 -14.95
N PRO A 11 -10.57 12.01 -13.72
CA PRO A 11 -9.84 11.61 -12.53
C PRO A 11 -9.86 10.10 -12.22
N VAL A 12 -10.96 9.41 -12.53
CA VAL A 12 -11.08 7.96 -12.36
C VAL A 12 -10.20 7.21 -13.35
N LEU A 13 -10.06 7.73 -14.58
CA LEU A 13 -9.14 7.17 -15.56
C LEU A 13 -7.68 7.37 -15.14
N LEU A 14 -7.33 8.55 -14.59
CA LEU A 14 -6.00 8.78 -14.02
C LEU A 14 -5.71 7.84 -12.85
N ALA A 15 -6.67 7.65 -11.94
CA ALA A 15 -6.56 6.70 -10.84
C ALA A 15 -6.34 5.26 -11.34
N LEU A 16 -7.07 4.84 -12.38
CA LEU A 16 -6.91 3.53 -13.00
C LEU A 16 -5.51 3.36 -13.61
N ILE A 17 -5.02 4.36 -14.35
CA ILE A 17 -3.67 4.31 -14.94
C ILE A 17 -2.60 4.26 -13.84
N ALA A 18 -2.74 5.08 -12.79
CA ALA A 18 -1.81 5.11 -11.68
C ALA A 18 -1.77 3.79 -10.91
N THR A 19 -2.92 3.18 -10.65
CA THR A 19 -3.01 1.89 -9.96
C THR A 19 -2.64 0.69 -10.83
N LEU A 20 -2.82 0.76 -12.16
CA LEU A 20 -2.22 -0.19 -13.08
C LEU A 20 -0.69 -0.09 -13.07
N PHE A 21 -0.15 1.11 -12.90
CA PHE A 21 1.28 1.33 -12.76
C PHE A 21 1.82 0.75 -11.45
N THR A 22 1.18 1.01 -10.30
CA THR A 22 1.60 0.41 -9.02
C THR A 22 1.54 -1.12 -9.07
N TRP A 23 0.45 -1.69 -9.57
CA TRP A 23 0.32 -3.13 -9.80
C TRP A 23 1.39 -3.69 -10.75
N ALA A 24 1.72 -2.97 -11.83
CA ALA A 24 2.78 -3.39 -12.75
C ALA A 24 4.13 -3.46 -12.03
N VAL A 25 4.39 -2.59 -11.05
CA VAL A 25 5.62 -2.66 -10.25
C VAL A 25 5.57 -3.82 -9.24
N THR A 26 4.41 -4.17 -8.69
CA THR A 26 4.20 -5.43 -7.93
C THR A 26 4.54 -6.64 -8.80
N ALA A 27 4.10 -6.62 -10.07
CA ALA A 27 4.42 -7.66 -11.04
C ALA A 27 5.92 -7.71 -11.39
N LEU A 28 6.59 -6.56 -11.51
CA LEU A 28 8.05 -6.49 -11.72
C LEU A 28 8.81 -7.08 -10.52
N GLY A 29 8.42 -6.74 -9.29
CA GLY A 29 8.97 -7.35 -8.07
C GLY A 29 8.77 -8.86 -8.05
N SER A 30 7.56 -9.30 -8.38
CA SER A 30 7.23 -10.73 -8.51
C SER A 30 8.03 -11.43 -9.60
N GLY A 31 8.42 -10.72 -10.66
CA GLY A 31 9.24 -11.23 -11.77
C GLY A 31 10.64 -11.69 -11.36
N MET A 32 11.12 -11.29 -10.18
CA MET A 32 12.43 -11.71 -9.65
C MET A 32 12.57 -13.25 -9.56
N VAL A 33 11.47 -14.00 -9.43
CA VAL A 33 11.47 -15.48 -9.41
C VAL A 33 11.96 -16.13 -10.69
N PHE A 34 11.95 -15.41 -11.82
CA PHE A 34 12.48 -15.91 -13.09
C PHE A 34 14.02 -15.96 -13.08
N PHE A 35 14.66 -15.07 -12.31
CA PHE A 35 16.10 -14.97 -12.20
C PHE A 35 16.63 -15.67 -10.94
N PHE A 36 15.90 -15.57 -9.82
CA PHE A 36 16.35 -16.03 -8.52
C PHE A 36 15.41 -17.08 -7.93
N LYS A 37 15.97 -18.17 -7.39
CA LYS A 37 15.21 -19.16 -6.58
C LYS A 37 15.07 -18.71 -5.12
N SER A 38 16.02 -17.92 -4.64
CA SER A 38 16.08 -17.36 -3.29
C SER A 38 16.80 -16.01 -3.34
N ILE A 39 16.41 -15.08 -2.48
CA ILE A 39 17.14 -13.83 -2.22
C ILE A 39 17.84 -13.93 -0.88
N ASN A 40 18.97 -13.24 -0.75
CA ASN A 40 19.65 -13.08 0.53
C ASN A 40 18.70 -12.43 1.53
N LYS A 41 18.49 -13.08 2.69
CA LYS A 41 17.55 -12.59 3.71
C LYS A 41 17.84 -11.15 4.15
N LYS A 42 19.11 -10.73 4.20
CA LYS A 42 19.49 -9.34 4.49
C LYS A 42 18.91 -8.35 3.48
N ILE A 43 18.96 -8.69 2.20
CA ILE A 43 18.42 -7.85 1.12
C ILE A 43 16.89 -7.80 1.21
N LEU A 44 16.24 -8.95 1.40
CA LEU A 44 14.78 -9.00 1.55
C LEU A 44 14.31 -8.17 2.75
N ASN A 45 14.95 -8.33 3.90
CA ASN A 45 14.66 -7.57 5.12
C ASN A 45 14.87 -6.05 4.91
N SER A 46 15.94 -5.64 4.21
CA SER A 46 16.13 -4.24 3.85
C SER A 46 15.05 -3.71 2.91
N MET A 47 14.63 -4.51 1.92
CA MET A 47 13.56 -4.14 0.98
C MET A 47 12.22 -3.97 1.70
N LEU A 48 11.89 -4.88 2.62
CA LEU A 48 10.68 -4.80 3.45
C LEU A 48 10.74 -3.63 4.44
N GLY A 49 11.90 -3.39 5.04
CA GLY A 49 12.12 -2.20 5.86
C GLY A 49 11.89 -0.92 5.05
N PHE A 50 12.44 -0.84 3.84
CA PHE A 50 12.19 0.27 2.92
C PHE A 50 10.71 0.46 2.63
N ALA A 51 9.98 -0.63 2.34
CA ALA A 51 8.55 -0.58 2.10
C ALA A 51 7.78 -0.02 3.32
N ALA A 52 8.08 -0.52 4.53
CA ALA A 52 7.50 0.00 5.78
C ALA A 52 7.75 1.50 5.95
N GLY A 53 8.98 1.96 5.68
CA GLY A 53 9.34 3.38 5.75
C GLY A 53 8.52 4.25 4.80
N VAL A 54 8.39 3.82 3.54
CA VAL A 54 7.59 4.51 2.53
C VAL A 54 6.13 4.61 2.98
N MET A 55 5.53 3.50 3.44
CA MET A 55 4.12 3.47 3.85
C MET A 55 3.84 4.35 5.08
N ILE A 56 4.76 4.40 6.07
CA ILE A 56 4.61 5.28 7.23
C ILE A 56 4.60 6.74 6.79
N ALA A 57 5.57 7.13 5.96
CA ALA A 57 5.65 8.50 5.45
C ALA A 57 4.42 8.85 4.60
N ALA A 58 4.01 8.00 3.66
CA ALA A 58 2.82 8.21 2.83
C ALA A 58 1.54 8.35 3.67
N SER A 59 1.41 7.56 4.74
CA SER A 59 0.27 7.62 5.66
C SER A 59 0.13 9.00 6.32
N PHE A 60 1.24 9.65 6.66
CA PHE A 60 1.19 11.00 7.22
C PHE A 60 1.06 12.08 6.14
N TRP A 61 2.05 12.17 5.26
CA TRP A 61 2.21 13.29 4.34
C TRP A 61 1.16 13.30 3.22
N SER A 62 0.87 12.15 2.64
CA SER A 62 0.00 12.08 1.47
C SER A 62 -1.45 11.75 1.82
N LEU A 63 -1.74 11.39 3.08
CA LEU A 63 -3.10 11.06 3.52
C LEU A 63 -3.57 11.86 4.73
N LEU A 64 -2.95 11.71 5.92
CA LEU A 64 -3.43 12.38 7.13
C LEU A 64 -3.33 13.90 7.04
N LYS A 65 -2.20 14.45 6.60
CA LYS A 65 -2.01 15.89 6.45
C LYS A 65 -3.05 16.49 5.47
N PRO A 66 -3.22 15.96 4.24
CA PRO A 66 -4.29 16.39 3.34
C PRO A 66 -5.69 16.25 3.96
N ALA A 67 -5.96 15.17 4.69
CA ALA A 67 -7.25 14.99 5.36
C ALA A 67 -7.53 16.09 6.40
N ILE A 68 -6.53 16.46 7.20
CA ILE A 68 -6.61 17.53 8.20
C ILE A 68 -6.85 18.86 7.52
N GLU A 69 -6.06 19.20 6.49
CA GLU A 69 -6.20 20.45 5.72
C GLU A 69 -7.58 20.54 5.04
N MET A 70 -8.07 19.45 4.46
CA MET A 70 -9.40 19.39 3.87
C MET A 70 -10.52 19.55 4.90
N ALA A 71 -10.34 19.01 6.11
CA ALA A 71 -11.31 19.20 7.20
C ALA A 71 -11.39 20.66 7.65
N GLU A 72 -10.24 21.35 7.74
CA GLU A 72 -10.17 22.79 8.06
C GLU A 72 -10.86 23.64 6.99
N GLN A 73 -10.59 23.35 5.71
CA GLN A 73 -11.24 24.03 4.59
C GLN A 73 -12.76 23.81 4.56
N GLN A 74 -13.24 22.67 5.06
CA GLN A 74 -14.67 22.38 5.23
C GLN A 74 -15.30 23.05 6.47
N GLY A 75 -14.54 23.85 7.24
CA GLY A 75 -15.00 24.46 8.49
C GLY A 75 -15.25 23.46 9.61
N LYS A 76 -14.73 22.23 9.50
CA LYS A 76 -14.80 21.22 10.54
C LYS A 76 -13.64 21.38 11.51
N ILE A 77 -13.79 20.78 12.68
CA ILE A 77 -12.67 20.63 13.63
C ILE A 77 -11.71 19.58 13.06
N ALA A 78 -10.53 20.02 12.61
CA ALA A 78 -9.61 19.25 11.77
C ALA A 78 -9.26 17.85 12.30
N TRP A 79 -9.05 17.74 13.62
CA TRP A 79 -8.66 16.48 14.24
C TRP A 79 -9.79 15.45 14.32
N ILE A 80 -11.07 15.86 14.20
CA ILE A 80 -12.21 14.93 14.32
C ILE A 80 -12.23 13.92 13.16
N PRO A 81 -12.25 14.33 11.87
CA PRO A 81 -12.18 13.36 10.78
C PRO A 81 -10.88 12.56 10.77
N ALA A 82 -9.77 13.20 11.14
CA ALA A 82 -8.46 12.56 11.22
C ALA A 82 -8.46 11.38 12.19
N ILE A 83 -8.82 11.61 13.46
CA ILE A 83 -8.82 10.56 14.48
C ILE A 83 -9.87 9.49 14.19
N ILE A 84 -11.10 9.89 13.83
CA ILE A 84 -12.19 8.93 13.59
C ILE A 84 -11.86 8.05 12.40
N GLY A 85 -11.45 8.64 11.27
CA GLY A 85 -11.06 7.88 10.09
C GLY A 85 -9.88 6.96 10.39
N PHE A 86 -8.81 7.48 10.98
CA PHE A 86 -7.60 6.70 11.30
C PHE A 86 -7.90 5.50 12.19
N LEU A 87 -8.61 5.70 13.30
CA LEU A 87 -8.97 4.61 14.19
C LEU A 87 -9.95 3.62 13.53
N ALA A 88 -10.90 4.11 12.73
CA ALA A 88 -11.81 3.24 11.99
C ALA A 88 -11.08 2.38 10.94
N GLY A 89 -10.07 2.92 10.26
CA GLY A 89 -9.23 2.20 9.31
C GLY A 89 -8.43 1.09 9.97
N GLY A 90 -7.73 1.42 11.06
CA GLY A 90 -6.99 0.42 11.85
C GLY A 90 -7.91 -0.63 12.46
N ALA A 91 -9.06 -0.23 13.01
CA ALA A 91 -10.05 -1.16 13.57
C ALA A 91 -10.68 -2.05 12.49
N PHE A 92 -10.91 -1.52 11.28
CA PHE A 92 -11.40 -2.30 10.15
C PHE A 92 -10.41 -3.38 9.77
N LEU A 93 -9.12 -3.05 9.61
CA LEU A 93 -8.14 -4.08 9.30
C LEU A 93 -7.93 -5.06 10.45
N LEU A 94 -7.92 -4.61 11.70
CA LEU A 94 -7.90 -5.50 12.86
C LEU A 94 -9.08 -6.49 12.87
N LEU A 95 -10.26 -6.05 12.43
CA LEU A 95 -11.42 -6.93 12.30
C LEU A 95 -11.25 -7.92 11.14
N VAL A 96 -10.80 -7.44 9.99
CA VAL A 96 -10.52 -8.27 8.80
C VAL A 96 -9.48 -9.33 9.14
N ASP A 97 -8.41 -8.94 9.81
CA ASP A 97 -7.32 -9.77 10.31
C ASP A 97 -7.81 -10.89 11.24
N LYS A 98 -8.66 -10.54 12.22
CA LYS A 98 -9.29 -11.51 13.13
C LYS A 98 -10.31 -12.45 12.49
N LEU A 99 -10.86 -12.09 11.34
CA LEU A 99 -11.90 -12.87 10.67
C LEU A 99 -11.32 -13.75 9.56
N LEU A 100 -10.41 -13.20 8.75
CA LEU A 100 -9.93 -13.87 7.57
C LEU A 100 -8.75 -14.79 7.89
N PRO A 101 -8.81 -16.06 7.45
CA PRO A 101 -7.69 -16.98 7.63
C PRO A 101 -6.47 -16.47 6.88
N HIS A 102 -5.40 -16.13 7.60
CA HIS A 102 -4.17 -15.67 6.96
C HIS A 102 -2.93 -16.06 7.78
N ILE A 103 -1.76 -15.93 7.16
CA ILE A 103 -0.46 -16.25 7.77
C ILE A 103 0.49 -15.11 7.44
N HIS A 104 1.12 -14.51 8.44
CA HIS A 104 2.20 -13.57 8.20
C HIS A 104 3.40 -14.26 7.56
N ILE A 105 4.11 -13.51 6.72
CA ILE A 105 5.31 -13.98 6.05
C ILE A 105 6.30 -14.54 7.09
N GLY A 106 7.04 -15.60 6.74
CA GLY A 106 8.02 -16.21 7.65
C GLY A 106 7.46 -17.10 8.77
N LEU A 107 6.15 -17.04 9.09
CA LEU A 107 5.54 -17.87 10.13
C LEU A 107 5.05 -19.25 9.63
N ALA A 108 4.88 -20.17 10.59
CA ALA A 108 4.36 -21.52 10.38
C ALA A 108 2.82 -21.54 10.39
N VAL A 109 2.21 -22.58 9.79
CA VAL A 109 0.74 -22.68 9.56
C VAL A 109 -0.05 -22.82 10.86
N ASP A 110 0.55 -23.36 11.92
CA ASP A 110 -0.06 -23.46 13.24
C ASP A 110 -0.19 -22.10 13.95
N LYS A 111 0.49 -21.07 13.43
CA LYS A 111 0.35 -19.67 13.83
C LYS A 111 -0.55 -18.86 12.88
N ALA A 112 -1.36 -19.52 12.05
CA ALA A 112 -2.34 -18.83 11.22
C ALA A 112 -3.39 -18.11 12.09
N GLU A 113 -3.68 -16.88 11.74
CA GLU A 113 -4.69 -16.04 12.37
C GLU A 113 -6.05 -16.18 11.66
N GLY A 114 -7.11 -15.67 12.26
CA GLY A 114 -8.47 -15.75 11.73
C GLY A 114 -9.16 -17.11 11.92
N ILE A 115 -10.22 -17.35 11.14
CA ILE A 115 -10.99 -18.61 11.20
C ILE A 115 -10.10 -19.78 10.76
N LYS A 116 -9.98 -20.84 11.55
CA LYS A 116 -9.15 -22.00 11.17
C LYS A 116 -9.64 -22.63 9.86
N THR A 117 -8.73 -22.80 8.90
CA THR A 117 -9.00 -23.47 7.62
C THR A 117 -7.96 -24.54 7.30
N SER A 118 -8.30 -25.42 6.35
CA SER A 118 -7.38 -26.40 5.77
C SER A 118 -6.59 -25.86 4.57
N TRP A 119 -6.58 -24.54 4.38
CA TRP A 119 -5.97 -23.91 3.22
C TRP A 119 -4.46 -24.03 3.24
N GLN A 120 -3.86 -24.08 2.05
CA GLN A 120 -2.42 -24.13 1.91
C GLN A 120 -1.79 -22.81 2.36
N ARG A 121 -0.61 -22.87 3.01
CA ARG A 121 0.14 -21.69 3.45
C ARG A 121 0.30 -20.62 2.36
N SER A 122 0.56 -21.05 1.13
CA SER A 122 0.68 -20.17 -0.03
C SER A 122 -0.58 -19.35 -0.31
N VAL A 123 -1.77 -19.93 -0.11
CA VAL A 123 -3.06 -19.24 -0.27
C VAL A 123 -3.25 -18.21 0.84
N LEU A 124 -2.86 -18.56 2.07
CA LEU A 124 -2.97 -17.70 3.23
C LEU A 124 -2.03 -16.47 3.13
N LEU A 125 -0.81 -16.66 2.62
CA LEU A 125 0.15 -15.58 2.33
C LEU A 125 -0.37 -14.64 1.24
N VAL A 126 -0.87 -15.21 0.13
CA VAL A 126 -1.40 -14.40 -0.98
C VAL A 126 -2.63 -13.62 -0.53
N LEU A 127 -3.49 -14.22 0.31
CA LEU A 127 -4.66 -13.54 0.84
C LEU A 127 -4.28 -12.35 1.73
N ALA A 128 -3.35 -12.52 2.68
CA ALA A 128 -2.88 -11.44 3.55
C ALA A 128 -2.46 -10.22 2.72
N ILE A 129 -1.58 -10.47 1.76
CA ILE A 129 -1.01 -9.43 0.90
C ILE A 129 -2.08 -8.83 -0.01
N THR A 130 -3.02 -9.63 -0.51
CA THR A 130 -4.17 -9.11 -1.27
C THR A 130 -4.98 -8.11 -0.44
N LEU A 131 -5.20 -8.38 0.85
CA LEU A 131 -5.95 -7.46 1.70
C LEU A 131 -5.21 -6.15 1.94
N HIS A 132 -3.88 -6.18 1.96
CA HIS A 132 -3.02 -5.01 2.14
C HIS A 132 -3.00 -4.08 0.94
N ASN A 133 -3.09 -4.65 -0.25
CA ASN A 133 -3.13 -3.91 -1.50
C ASN A 133 -4.46 -3.13 -1.68
N ILE A 134 -5.49 -3.41 -0.88
CA ILE A 134 -6.76 -2.67 -0.92
C ILE A 134 -6.60 -1.23 -0.39
N PRO A 135 -6.08 -0.98 0.84
CA PRO A 135 -5.75 0.37 1.31
C PRO A 135 -4.88 1.18 0.36
N GLU A 136 -3.88 0.55 -0.26
CA GLU A 136 -2.96 1.21 -1.20
C GLU A 136 -3.67 1.67 -2.47
N GLY A 137 -4.44 0.77 -3.10
CA GLY A 137 -5.26 1.13 -4.25
C GLY A 137 -6.26 2.25 -3.91
N LEU A 138 -6.94 2.15 -2.77
CA LEU A 138 -7.85 3.20 -2.29
C LEU A 138 -7.13 4.54 -2.10
N ALA A 139 -5.92 4.55 -1.52
CA ALA A 139 -5.13 5.75 -1.29
C ALA A 139 -4.80 6.47 -2.61
N VAL A 140 -4.28 5.74 -3.61
CA VAL A 140 -4.02 6.29 -4.96
C VAL A 140 -5.32 6.79 -5.59
N GLY A 141 -6.40 6.01 -5.49
CA GLY A 141 -7.71 6.36 -6.01
C GLY A 141 -8.25 7.66 -5.45
N VAL A 142 -8.23 7.82 -4.12
CA VAL A 142 -8.73 9.03 -3.45
C VAL A 142 -7.88 10.24 -3.80
N ALA A 143 -6.55 10.09 -3.87
CA ALA A 143 -5.64 11.18 -4.23
C ALA A 143 -5.91 11.72 -5.65
N PHE A 144 -6.04 10.85 -6.65
CA PHE A 144 -6.43 11.28 -8.00
C PHE A 144 -7.88 11.75 -8.06
N GLY A 145 -8.79 11.13 -7.32
CA GLY A 145 -10.19 11.54 -7.22
C GLY A 145 -10.36 12.98 -6.76
N ALA A 146 -9.47 13.50 -5.89
CA ALA A 146 -9.51 14.87 -5.38
C ALA A 146 -9.45 15.94 -6.50
N LEU A 147 -8.83 15.61 -7.64
CA LEU A 147 -8.77 16.48 -8.82
C LEU A 147 -10.14 16.83 -9.39
N SER A 148 -11.17 16.05 -9.10
CA SER A 148 -12.54 16.35 -9.53
C SER A 148 -13.12 17.61 -8.89
N HIS A 149 -12.68 17.95 -7.67
CA HIS A 149 -13.16 19.10 -6.92
C HIS A 149 -12.18 20.27 -6.99
N ASN A 150 -10.89 19.97 -7.11
CA ASN A 150 -9.83 20.96 -7.24
C ASN A 150 -8.81 20.49 -8.30
N PRO A 151 -9.02 20.78 -9.59
CA PRO A 151 -8.10 20.38 -10.67
C PRO A 151 -6.88 21.32 -10.68
N ASP A 152 -6.12 21.27 -9.59
CA ASP A 152 -4.90 22.04 -9.37
C ASP A 152 -3.66 21.19 -9.69
N ALA A 153 -2.61 21.86 -10.17
CA ALA A 153 -1.37 21.19 -10.54
C ALA A 153 -0.67 20.57 -9.31
N GLY A 154 -0.74 21.20 -8.14
CA GLY A 154 -0.19 20.68 -6.89
C GLY A 154 -0.91 19.43 -6.40
N VAL A 155 -2.24 19.39 -6.51
CA VAL A 155 -3.03 18.19 -6.19
C VAL A 155 -2.63 17.02 -7.11
N LEU A 156 -2.41 17.30 -8.39
CA LEU A 156 -1.97 16.29 -9.36
C LEU A 156 -0.56 15.78 -9.04
N THR A 157 0.38 16.68 -8.72
CA THR A 157 1.75 16.27 -8.42
C THR A 157 1.85 15.52 -7.09
N GLY A 158 1.05 15.88 -6.08
CA GLY A 158 0.92 15.10 -4.84
C GLY A 158 0.34 13.70 -5.08
N ALA A 159 -0.70 13.57 -5.93
CA ALA A 159 -1.25 12.26 -6.30
C ALA A 159 -0.24 11.39 -7.07
N ILE A 160 0.54 12.00 -7.96
CA ILE A 160 1.65 11.32 -8.67
C ILE A 160 2.74 10.90 -7.68
N ALA A 161 3.12 11.77 -6.73
CA ALA A 161 4.13 11.46 -5.72
C ALA A 161 3.71 10.25 -4.86
N LEU A 162 2.44 10.21 -4.43
CA LEU A 162 1.87 9.06 -3.71
C LEU A 162 1.91 7.79 -4.56
N ALA A 163 1.49 7.85 -5.83
CA ALA A 163 1.51 6.69 -6.72
C ALA A 163 2.95 6.17 -6.96
N ILE A 164 3.94 7.07 -7.08
CA ILE A 164 5.35 6.68 -7.18
C ILE A 164 5.82 6.03 -5.88
N GLY A 165 5.47 6.61 -4.72
CA GLY A 165 5.79 6.05 -3.41
C GLY A 165 5.29 4.62 -3.27
N ILE A 166 3.99 4.41 -3.52
CA ILE A 166 3.37 3.08 -3.49
C ILE A 166 4.05 2.16 -4.51
N ALA A 167 4.25 2.59 -5.76
CA ALA A 167 4.95 1.75 -6.74
C ALA A 167 6.35 1.30 -6.26
N LEU A 168 7.13 2.18 -5.63
CA LEU A 168 8.47 1.83 -5.12
C LEU A 168 8.43 0.76 -4.02
N GLN A 169 7.40 0.76 -3.17
CA GLN A 169 7.26 -0.21 -2.08
C GLN A 169 6.67 -1.55 -2.57
N ASN A 170 5.81 -1.50 -3.59
CA ASN A 170 5.21 -2.69 -4.23
C ASN A 170 6.26 -3.64 -4.84
N PHE A 171 7.42 -3.12 -5.27
CA PHE A 171 8.50 -3.97 -5.80
C PHE A 171 9.05 -4.94 -4.73
N PRO A 172 9.53 -4.47 -3.57
CA PRO A 172 9.77 -5.31 -2.38
C PRO A 172 8.67 -6.32 -2.09
N GLU A 173 7.42 -5.88 -2.09
CA GLU A 173 6.27 -6.69 -1.69
C GLU A 173 6.03 -7.85 -2.67
N GLY A 174 6.03 -7.59 -3.97
CA GLY A 174 5.91 -8.63 -5.01
C GLY A 174 7.04 -9.67 -4.94
N ALA A 175 8.27 -9.22 -4.66
CA ALA A 175 9.40 -10.13 -4.44
C ALA A 175 9.21 -10.97 -3.15
N ALA A 176 8.70 -10.36 -2.09
CA ALA A 176 8.43 -11.01 -0.81
C ALA A 176 7.31 -12.05 -0.88
N VAL A 177 6.35 -11.91 -1.80
CA VAL A 177 5.32 -12.96 -2.04
C VAL A 177 5.91 -14.12 -2.83
N SER A 178 6.48 -13.79 -3.99
CA SER A 178 6.76 -14.77 -5.04
C SER A 178 7.98 -15.65 -4.72
N ILE A 179 9.00 -15.10 -4.06
CA ILE A 179 10.25 -15.81 -3.80
C ILE A 179 10.09 -16.91 -2.74
N PRO A 180 9.42 -16.70 -1.61
CA PRO A 180 9.11 -17.77 -0.67
C PRO A 180 8.33 -18.92 -1.33
N LEU A 181 7.31 -18.61 -2.13
CA LEU A 181 6.57 -19.62 -2.90
C LEU A 181 7.48 -20.42 -3.83
N ARG A 182 8.43 -19.74 -4.49
CA ARG A 182 9.44 -20.40 -5.33
C ARG A 182 10.38 -21.31 -4.51
N ARG A 183 10.75 -20.91 -3.29
CA ARG A 183 11.56 -21.73 -2.35
C ARG A 183 10.80 -22.96 -1.87
N GLU A 184 9.48 -22.85 -1.70
CA GLU A 184 8.55 -23.92 -1.30
C GLU A 184 8.23 -24.91 -2.42
N GLY A 185 8.81 -24.74 -3.61
CA GLY A 185 8.74 -25.71 -4.70
C GLY A 185 7.77 -25.34 -5.82
N PHE A 186 7.09 -24.19 -5.75
CA PHE A 186 6.23 -23.74 -6.84
C PHE A 186 7.07 -23.47 -8.10
N SER A 187 6.51 -23.78 -9.27
CA SER A 187 7.14 -23.40 -10.56
C SER A 187 7.28 -21.87 -10.65
N ARG A 188 8.26 -21.38 -11.43
CA ARG A 188 8.50 -19.93 -11.61
C ARG A 188 7.23 -19.18 -12.03
N LEU A 189 6.50 -19.73 -13.00
CA LEU A 189 5.27 -19.12 -13.50
C LEU A 189 4.15 -19.09 -12.46
N LYS A 190 3.98 -20.17 -11.68
CA LYS A 190 3.02 -20.18 -10.57
C LYS A 190 3.38 -19.13 -9.52
N ALA A 191 4.63 -19.11 -9.05
CA ALA A 191 5.09 -18.17 -8.04
C ALA A 191 4.94 -16.71 -8.50
N PHE A 192 5.28 -16.42 -9.76
CA PHE A 192 5.05 -15.11 -10.38
C PHE A 192 3.57 -14.74 -10.39
N ASN A 193 2.70 -15.65 -10.86
CA ASN A 193 1.26 -15.39 -10.95
C ASN A 193 0.66 -15.13 -9.56
N TYR A 194 1.02 -15.89 -8.54
CA TYR A 194 0.55 -15.63 -7.17
C TYR A 194 1.03 -14.28 -6.65
N GLY A 195 2.29 -13.90 -6.92
CA GLY A 195 2.84 -12.62 -6.47
C GLY A 195 2.23 -11.41 -7.16
N GLN A 196 2.00 -11.46 -8.47
CA GLN A 196 1.39 -10.31 -9.16
C GLN A 196 -0.13 -10.24 -8.92
N LEU A 197 -0.81 -11.40 -8.79
CA LEU A 197 -2.25 -11.44 -8.55
C LEU A 197 -2.62 -10.96 -7.14
N SER A 198 -1.69 -10.94 -6.17
CA SER A 198 -1.99 -10.30 -4.89
C SER A 198 -2.19 -8.80 -5.01
N GLY A 199 -1.50 -8.13 -5.96
CA GLY A 199 -1.68 -6.69 -6.23
C GLY A 199 -2.81 -6.34 -7.21
N ILE A 200 -3.49 -7.32 -7.81
CA ILE A 200 -4.53 -7.04 -8.83
C ILE A 200 -5.75 -6.30 -8.26
N VAL A 201 -5.88 -6.24 -6.93
CA VAL A 201 -6.93 -5.49 -6.27
C VAL A 201 -6.67 -3.98 -6.25
N GLU A 202 -5.42 -3.53 -6.43
CA GLU A 202 -5.08 -2.10 -6.39
C GLU A 202 -5.86 -1.30 -7.46
N PRO A 203 -5.93 -1.75 -8.75
CA PRO A 203 -6.73 -1.04 -9.76
C PRO A 203 -8.21 -0.97 -9.45
N VAL A 204 -8.78 -2.05 -8.90
CA VAL A 204 -10.19 -2.10 -8.53
C VAL A 204 -10.47 -1.14 -7.38
N ALA A 205 -9.63 -1.20 -6.33
CA ALA A 205 -9.68 -0.32 -5.18
C ALA A 205 -9.46 1.16 -5.56
N GLY A 206 -8.55 1.45 -6.49
CA GLY A 206 -8.29 2.80 -6.99
C GLY A 206 -9.45 3.41 -7.75
N VAL A 207 -10.09 2.64 -8.62
CA VAL A 207 -11.32 3.10 -9.31
C VAL A 207 -12.43 3.37 -8.31
N ILE A 208 -12.64 2.47 -7.34
CA ILE A 208 -13.63 2.66 -6.27
C ILE A 208 -13.30 3.91 -5.46
N GLY A 209 -12.05 4.08 -5.04
CA GLY A 209 -11.59 5.24 -4.27
C GLY A 209 -11.84 6.55 -5.01
N ALA A 210 -11.42 6.64 -6.27
CA ALA A 210 -11.64 7.82 -7.10
C ALA A 210 -13.14 8.11 -7.33
N TYR A 211 -13.94 7.07 -7.54
CA TYR A 211 -15.39 7.21 -7.72
C TYR A 211 -16.08 7.69 -6.43
N LEU A 212 -15.69 7.20 -5.26
CA LEU A 212 -16.23 7.66 -3.98
C LEU A 212 -15.95 9.16 -3.76
N VAL A 213 -14.79 9.65 -4.21
CA VAL A 213 -14.48 11.08 -4.14
C VAL A 213 -15.46 11.94 -4.91
N LEU A 214 -15.86 11.50 -6.11
CA LEU A 214 -16.79 12.24 -6.97
C LEU A 214 -18.16 12.46 -6.32
N HIS A 215 -18.56 11.60 -5.39
CA HIS A 215 -19.92 11.59 -4.85
C HIS A 215 -20.02 11.95 -3.36
N ILE A 216 -18.91 11.97 -2.61
CA ILE A 216 -18.95 12.02 -1.14
C ILE A 216 -17.91 12.98 -0.54
N THR A 217 -17.82 14.22 -1.06
CA THR A 217 -16.87 15.26 -0.62
C THR A 217 -16.79 15.47 0.91
N PRO A 218 -17.91 15.51 1.67
CA PRO A 218 -17.85 15.69 3.11
C PRO A 218 -17.22 14.52 3.88
N LEU A 219 -17.14 13.32 3.29
CA LEU A 219 -16.50 12.16 3.92
C LEU A 219 -15.04 11.97 3.52
N LEU A 220 -14.51 12.79 2.61
CA LEU A 220 -13.13 12.67 2.13
C LEU A 220 -12.07 12.71 3.23
N PRO A 221 -12.11 13.66 4.19
CA PRO A 221 -11.16 13.65 5.31
C PRO A 221 -11.21 12.36 6.12
N TYR A 222 -12.39 11.77 6.30
CA TYR A 222 -12.54 10.48 6.99
C TYR A 222 -11.97 9.33 6.16
N ALA A 223 -12.21 9.31 4.85
CA ALA A 223 -11.74 8.26 3.95
C ALA A 223 -10.21 8.24 3.81
N LEU A 224 -9.58 9.41 3.64
CA LEU A 224 -8.12 9.54 3.60
C LEU A 224 -7.49 9.09 4.92
N SER A 225 -8.07 9.52 6.05
CA SER A 225 -7.58 9.14 7.37
C SER A 225 -7.80 7.64 7.63
N PHE A 226 -8.91 7.07 7.14
CA PHE A 226 -9.16 5.62 7.16
C PHE A 226 -8.09 4.85 6.39
N ALA A 227 -7.73 5.27 5.18
CA ALA A 227 -6.66 4.63 4.41
C ALA A 227 -5.31 4.72 5.15
N ALA A 228 -5.00 5.86 5.76
CA ALA A 228 -3.79 6.02 6.57
C ALA A 228 -3.75 5.11 7.80
N GLY A 229 -4.87 5.01 8.53
CA GLY A 229 -4.99 4.13 9.69
C GLY A 229 -4.86 2.66 9.34
N ALA A 230 -5.47 2.25 8.24
CA ALA A 230 -5.33 0.90 7.69
C ALA A 230 -3.87 0.61 7.31
N MET A 231 -3.20 1.50 6.57
CA MET A 231 -1.79 1.28 6.20
C MET A 231 -0.85 1.25 7.41
N ILE A 232 -1.03 2.12 8.41
CA ILE A 232 -0.21 2.06 9.62
C ILE A 232 -0.43 0.75 10.38
N PHE A 233 -1.66 0.24 10.46
CA PHE A 233 -1.92 -1.07 11.06
C PHE A 233 -1.12 -2.17 10.36
N VAL A 234 -1.18 -2.25 9.03
CA VAL A 234 -0.43 -3.23 8.22
C VAL A 234 1.07 -3.12 8.45
N VAL A 235 1.61 -1.91 8.47
CA VAL A 235 3.06 -1.71 8.65
C VAL A 235 3.53 -2.23 10.00
N VAL A 236 2.76 -1.95 11.05
CA VAL A 236 3.12 -2.33 12.42
C VAL A 236 2.92 -3.83 12.65
N GLU A 237 1.82 -4.39 12.14
CA GLU A 237 1.47 -5.80 12.36
C GLU A 237 2.34 -6.74 11.52
N GLU A 238 2.65 -6.35 10.27
CA GLU A 238 3.30 -7.26 9.32
C GLU A 238 4.69 -6.80 8.86
N LEU A 239 4.80 -5.62 8.24
CA LEU A 239 6.03 -5.26 7.53
C LEU A 239 7.22 -5.07 8.46
N ILE A 240 7.05 -4.37 9.58
CA ILE A 240 8.12 -4.15 10.57
C ILE A 240 8.56 -5.48 11.21
N PRO A 241 7.63 -6.32 11.73
CA PRO A 241 8.02 -7.62 12.28
C PRO A 241 8.71 -8.53 11.25
N GLU A 242 8.22 -8.58 10.01
CA GLU A 242 8.81 -9.44 8.99
C GLU A 242 10.18 -8.94 8.53
N SER A 243 10.34 -7.62 8.36
CA SER A 243 11.63 -7.04 8.00
C SER A 243 12.68 -7.26 9.09
N GLN A 244 12.25 -7.38 10.35
CA GLN A 244 13.12 -7.70 11.47
C GLN A 244 13.22 -9.21 11.75
N SER A 245 12.62 -10.06 10.91
CA SER A 245 12.69 -11.51 11.11
C SER A 245 14.15 -12.01 10.94
N GLY A 246 14.69 -12.66 11.97
CA GLY A 246 16.09 -13.13 12.01
C GLY A 246 17.01 -12.22 12.82
N ASN A 247 18.33 -12.40 12.70
CA ASN A 247 19.33 -11.70 13.53
C ASN A 247 19.86 -10.38 12.89
N GLU A 248 19.11 -9.76 11.98
CA GLU A 248 19.65 -8.69 11.10
C GLU A 248 18.75 -7.43 11.10
N SER A 249 18.44 -6.91 12.29
CA SER A 249 17.53 -5.75 12.51
C SER A 249 18.07 -4.41 11.98
N ASP A 250 19.39 -4.24 11.92
CA ASP A 250 20.01 -2.94 11.59
C ASP A 250 19.77 -2.55 10.12
N LEU A 251 19.93 -3.51 9.21
CA LEU A 251 19.71 -3.31 7.78
C LEU A 251 18.24 -3.06 7.43
N SER A 252 17.32 -3.65 8.20
CA SER A 252 15.90 -3.34 8.11
C SER A 252 15.62 -1.91 8.56
N SER A 253 16.22 -1.48 9.67
CA SER A 253 16.03 -0.12 10.22
C SER A 253 16.59 0.94 9.28
N ILE A 254 17.76 0.70 8.67
CA ILE A 254 18.32 1.56 7.63
C ILE A 254 17.40 1.60 6.41
N GLY A 255 16.86 0.45 5.99
CA GLY A 255 15.85 0.37 4.94
C GLY A 255 14.66 1.29 5.22
N ALA A 256 14.07 1.17 6.41
CA ALA A 256 12.94 1.99 6.85
C ALA A 256 13.28 3.49 6.86
N LEU A 257 14.45 3.87 7.35
CA LEU A 257 14.91 5.26 7.30
C LEU A 257 14.99 5.79 5.87
N LEU A 258 15.57 5.00 4.95
CA LEU A 258 15.72 5.39 3.55
C LEU A 258 14.37 5.43 2.82
N GLY A 259 13.47 4.49 3.09
CA GLY A 259 12.11 4.48 2.54
C GLY A 259 11.31 5.69 2.98
N PHE A 260 11.35 5.98 4.29
CA PHE A 260 10.71 7.16 4.85
C PHE A 260 11.27 8.45 4.24
N ALA A 261 12.60 8.59 4.18
CA ALA A 261 13.24 9.76 3.59
C ALA A 261 12.92 9.91 2.09
N THR A 262 12.82 8.80 1.35
CA THR A 262 12.45 8.81 -0.07
C THR A 262 11.02 9.32 -0.25
N MET A 263 10.07 8.78 0.51
CA MET A 263 8.68 9.21 0.43
C MET A 263 8.49 10.65 0.91
N MET A 264 9.17 11.05 1.99
CA MET A 264 9.20 12.44 2.44
C MET A 264 9.76 13.37 1.36
N LEU A 265 10.83 12.97 0.67
CA LEU A 265 11.37 13.76 -0.45
C LEU A 265 10.37 13.86 -1.60
N LEU A 266 9.73 12.75 -1.98
CA LEU A 266 8.72 12.74 -3.03
C LEU A 266 7.56 13.68 -2.68
N ASP A 267 7.04 13.61 -1.46
CA ASP A 267 5.91 14.44 -1.05
C ASP A 267 6.32 15.92 -0.88
N VAL A 268 7.42 16.24 -0.19
CA VAL A 268 7.81 17.63 0.07
C VAL A 268 8.37 18.34 -1.17
N ALA A 269 9.02 17.61 -2.09
CA ALA A 269 9.61 18.23 -3.28
C ALA A 269 8.63 18.31 -4.46
N LEU A 270 7.63 17.41 -4.51
CA LEU A 270 6.67 17.34 -5.61
C LEU A 270 5.25 17.76 -5.20
N GLY A 271 4.92 17.81 -3.91
CA GLY A 271 3.61 18.15 -3.36
C GLY A 271 3.55 19.55 -2.77
#